data_AF-A0A537N928-F1
#
_entry.id   AF-A0A537N928-F1
#
_cell.length_a   1.000
_cell.length_b   1.000
_cell.length_c   1.000
_cell.angle_alpha   90.00
_cell.angle_beta   90.00
_cell.angle_gamma   90.00
#
_symmetry.space_group_name_H-M   'P 1'
#
loop_
_entity.id
_entity.type
_entity.pdbx_description
1 polymer ?
#
loop_
_entity_poly.entity_id
_entity_poly.type
_entity_poly.pdbx_seq_one_letter_code
_entity_poly.pdbx_strand_id
1 'polypeptide(L)' 'MTRFLLALSVLILAWSGAALAHSYKLGSLEIGHPWARATPPTAPTGGGFLTITNKGTTIDRLVSASSPAAASVQV' A
#
# COMPACT_ATOMS: atom_id res chain seq x y z
N MET A 1 32.42 28.88 7.52
CA MET A 1 32.31 27.41 7.31
C MET A 1 31.07 26.82 7.97
N THR A 2 30.81 27.07 9.26
CA THR A 2 29.61 26.62 10.00
C THR A 2 28.27 27.00 9.37
N ARG A 3 28.12 28.23 8.86
CA ARG A 3 26.90 28.68 8.18
C ARG A 3 26.59 27.93 6.87
N PHE A 4 27.64 27.52 6.15
CA PHE A 4 27.53 26.77 4.90
C PHE A 4 27.15 25.32 5.17
N LEU A 5 27.72 24.74 6.23
CA LEU A 5 27.37 23.40 6.72
C LEU A 5 25.89 23.35 7.16
N LEU A 6 25.39 24.35 7.88
CA LEU A 6 23.99 24.44 8.28
C LEU A 6 23.02 24.54 7.10
N ALA A 7 23.35 25.33 6.07
CA ALA A 7 22.52 25.46 4.88
C ALA A 7 22.43 24.14 4.08
N LEU A 8 23.55 23.40 3.98
CA LEU A 8 23.59 22.11 3.31
C LEU A 8 22.76 21.05 4.06
N SER A 9 22.80 21.04 5.39
CA SER A 9 21.99 20.13 6.21
C SER A 9 20.49 20.31 6.01
N VAL A 10 20.02 21.56 5.92
CA VAL A 10 18.60 21.87 5.67
C VAL A 10 18.16 21.40 4.28
N LEU A 11 19.03 21.57 3.28
CA LEU A 11 18.74 21.13 1.92
C LEU A 11 18.63 19.59 1.81
N ILE A 12 19.47 18.85 2.55
CA ILE A 12 19.42 17.38 2.59
C ILE A 12 18.13 16.89 3.27
N LEU A 13 17.71 17.53 4.37
CA LEU A 13 16.45 17.19 5.06
C LEU A 13 15.23 17.50 4.18
N ALA A 14 15.27 18.59 3.42
CA ALA A 14 14.21 18.92 2.47
C ALA A 14 14.14 17.96 1.26
N TRP A 15 15.22 17.22 0.98
CA TRP A 15 15.26 16.18 -0.06
C TRP A 15 14.78 14.81 0.44
N SER A 16 14.42 14.66 1.72
CA SER A 16 13.79 13.43 2.19
C SER A 16 12.39 13.32 1.57
N GLY A 17 12.33 12.67 0.41
CA GLY A 17 11.09 12.46 -0.34
C GLY A 17 10.06 11.74 0.52
N ALA A 18 8.78 12.01 0.27
CA ALA A 18 7.70 11.29 0.93
C ALA A 18 7.87 9.78 0.68
N ALA A 19 7.99 9.00 1.75
CA ALA A 19 8.04 7.55 1.65
C ALA A 19 6.69 7.05 1.11
N LEU A 20 6.66 6.63 -0.16
CA LEU A 20 5.49 6.03 -0.77
C LEU A 20 5.34 4.60 -0.25
N ALA A 21 4.68 4.45 0.90
CA ALA A 21 4.31 3.14 1.41
C ALA A 21 3.14 2.58 0.60
N HIS A 22 3.16 1.28 0.29
CA HIS A 22 2.03 0.58 -0.35
C HIS A 22 0.86 0.33 0.64
N SER A 23 0.65 1.25 1.58
CA SER A 23 -0.45 1.21 2.54
C SER A 23 -1.50 2.26 2.19
N TYR A 24 -2.76 1.92 2.45
CA TYR A 24 -3.91 2.77 2.15
C TYR A 24 -4.76 2.91 3.40
N LYS A 25 -5.44 4.05 3.54
CA LYS A 25 -6.35 4.32 4.65
C LYS A 25 -7.69 4.81 4.11
N LEU A 26 -8.77 4.18 4.58
CA LEU A 26 -10.14 4.58 4.29
C LEU A 26 -10.89 4.73 5.62
N GLY A 27 -11.08 5.96 6.08
CA GLY A 27 -11.65 6.22 7.40
C GLY A 27 -10.84 5.54 8.51
N SER A 28 -11.46 4.61 9.24
CA SER A 28 -10.84 3.80 10.30
C SER A 28 -10.24 2.47 9.80
N LEU A 29 -10.32 2.17 8.51
CA LEU A 29 -9.72 0.99 7.92
C LEU A 29 -8.30 1.28 7.45
N GLU A 30 -7.38 0.40 7.83
CA GLU A 30 -6.01 0.38 7.32
C GLU A 30 -5.82 -0.83 6.42
N ILE A 31 -5.39 -0.60 5.18
CA ILE A 31 -5.13 -1.62 4.16
C ILE A 31 -3.61 -1.68 3.96
N GLY A 32 -3.01 -2.77 4.40
CA GLY A 32 -1.56 -2.96 4.40
C GLY A 32 -1.07 -3.77 3.21
N HIS A 33 -0.09 -3.21 2.48
CA HIS A 33 0.74 -3.88 1.48
C HIS A 33 0.00 -4.90 0.59
N PRO A 34 -0.98 -4.49 -0.23
CA PRO A 34 -1.58 -5.40 -1.19
C PRO A 34 -0.55 -5.92 -2.19
N TRP A 35 -0.54 -7.22 -2.43
CA TRP A 35 0.36 -7.85 -3.38
C TRP A 35 -0.28 -9.09 -4.02
N ALA A 36 0.24 -9.50 -5.16
CA ALA A 36 -0.14 -10.75 -5.80
C ALA A 36 1.10 -11.58 -6.07
N ARG A 37 1.00 -12.90 -5.95
CA ARG A 37 2.09 -13.79 -6.38
C ARG A 37 2.04 -13.92 -7.89
N ALA A 38 3.22 -13.89 -8.53
CA ALA A 38 3.35 -14.18 -9.95
C ALA A 38 2.69 -15.53 -10.27
N THR A 39 1.73 -15.51 -11.20
CA THR A 39 0.96 -16.68 -11.61
C THR A 39 1.68 -17.38 -12.78
N PRO A 40 1.89 -18.71 -12.73
CA PRO A 40 2.48 -19.43 -13.86
C PRO A 40 1.65 -19.24 -15.15
N PRO A 41 2.26 -19.19 -16.35
CA PRO A 41 1.54 -18.93 -17.60
C PRO A 41 0.39 -19.90 -17.90
N THR A 42 0.43 -21.11 -17.35
CA THR A 42 -0.59 -22.16 -17.56
C THR A 42 -1.64 -22.22 -16.46
N ALA A 43 -1.48 -21.47 -15.37
CA ALA A 43 -2.41 -21.47 -14.26
C ALA A 43 -3.56 -20.47 -14.53
N PRO A 44 -4.82 -20.91 -14.51
CA PRO A 44 -5.96 -20.04 -14.83
C PRO A 44 -6.30 -19.03 -13.72
N THR A 45 -5.77 -19.23 -12.51
CA THR A 45 -6.10 -18.43 -11.32
C THR A 45 -4.83 -18.08 -10.55
N GLY A 46 -4.74 -16.81 -10.13
CA GLY A 46 -3.71 -16.28 -9.24
C GLY A 46 -4.22 -15.96 -7.84
N GLY A 47 -3.30 -15.69 -6.91
CA GLY A 47 -3.61 -15.29 -5.53
C GLY A 47 -3.20 -13.84 -5.26
N GLY A 48 -4.15 -13.03 -4.79
CA GLY A 48 -3.93 -11.70 -4.23
C GLY A 48 -4.05 -11.73 -2.71
N PHE A 49 -3.20 -10.97 -2.02
CA PHE A 49 -3.10 -10.93 -0.57
C PHE A 49 -3.01 -9.49 -0.10
N LEU A 50 -3.69 -9.17 0.99
CA LEU A 50 -3.57 -7.91 1.70
C LEU A 50 -3.99 -8.11 3.16
N THR A 51 -3.65 -7.15 4.02
CA THR A 51 -4.16 -7.10 5.39
C THR A 51 -5.14 -5.95 5.52
N ILE A 52 -6.33 -6.20 6.07
CA ILE A 52 -7.29 -5.15 6.45
C ILE A 52 -7.39 -5.14 7.97
N THR A 53 -7.07 -4.00 8.57
CA THR A 53 -7.24 -3.75 10.00
C THR A 53 -8.34 -2.72 10.20
N ASN A 54 -9.44 -3.13 10.84
CA ASN A 54 -10.50 -2.21 11.25
C ASN A 54 -10.19 -1.64 12.64
N LYS A 55 -9.91 -0.33 12.71
CA LYS A 55 -9.71 0.41 13.98
C LYS A 55 -10.96 1.14 14.46
N GLY A 56 -12.09 0.95 13.79
CA GLY A 56 -13.38 1.52 14.14
C GLY A 56 -14.13 0.71 15.20
N THR A 57 -15.27 1.22 15.63
CA THR A 57 -16.17 0.56 16.59
C THR A 57 -17.32 -0.19 15.92
N THR A 58 -17.47 -0.03 14.61
CA THR A 58 -18.50 -0.68 13.79
C THR A 58 -17.88 -1.84 13.00
N ILE A 59 -18.62 -2.95 12.89
CA ILE A 59 -18.23 -4.10 12.05
C ILE A 59 -18.21 -3.65 10.58
N ASP A 60 -17.22 -4.16 9.85
CA ASP A 60 -17.07 -3.93 8.41
C ASP A 60 -16.70 -5.24 7.72
N ARG A 61 -16.93 -5.33 6.41
CA ARG A 61 -16.69 -6.54 5.61
C ARG A 61 -16.20 -6.21 4.21
N LEU A 62 -15.13 -6.87 3.79
CA LEU A 62 -14.72 -6.91 2.39
C LEU A 62 -15.75 -7.75 1.61
N VAL A 63 -16.46 -7.12 0.67
CA VAL A 63 -17.52 -7.77 -0.13
C VAL A 63 -17.14 -7.99 -1.59
N SER A 64 -16.11 -7.29 -2.09
CA SER A 64 -15.67 -7.38 -3.48
C SER A 64 -14.26 -6.82 -3.65
N ALA A 65 -13.57 -7.26 -4.70
CA ALA A 65 -12.33 -6.66 -5.18
C ALA A 65 -12.29 -6.68 -6.72
N SER A 66 -11.42 -5.87 -7.32
CA SER A 66 -11.22 -5.82 -8.77
C SER A 66 -9.74 -5.63 -9.10
N SER A 67 -9.28 -6.23 -10.19
CA SER A 67 -7.92 -6.05 -10.69
C SER A 67 -7.92 -6.03 -12.22
N PRO A 68 -7.17 -5.12 -12.87
CA PRO A 68 -7.03 -5.14 -14.33
C PRO A 68 -6.36 -6.41 -14.85
N ALA A 69 -5.70 -7.19 -13.98
CA ALA A 69 -5.06 -8.45 -14.35
C ALA A 69 -6.00 -9.67 -14.30
N ALA A 70 -7.26 -9.52 -13.88
CA ALA A 70 -8.20 -10.63 -13.74
C ALA A 70 -9.60 -10.25 -14.24
N ALA A 71 -10.27 -11.18 -14.93
CA ALA A 71 -11.65 -10.97 -15.38
C ALA A 71 -12.67 -10.94 -14.21
N SER A 72 -12.36 -11.62 -13.10
CA SER A 72 -13.16 -11.62 -11.87
C SER A 72 -12.29 -11.88 -10.65
N VAL A 73 -12.71 -11.41 -9.48
CA VAL A 73 -12.05 -11.69 -8.19
C VAL A 73 -13.07 -12.29 -7.22
N GLN A 74 -12.64 -13.30 -6.48
CA GLN A 74 -13.41 -13.91 -5.40
C GLN A 74 -12.73 -13.55 -4.07
N VAL A 75 -13.53 -13.18 -3.07
CA VAL A 75 -13.09 -12.76 -1.72
C VAL A 75 -13.72 -13.64 -0.65
#